data_AF-A0A1F8J197-F1
#
_entry.id   AF-A0A1F8J197-F1
#
_cell.length_a   1.000
_cell.length_b   1.000
_cell.length_c   1.000
_cell.angle_alpha   90.00
_cell.angle_beta   90.00
_cell.angle_gamma   90.00
#
_symmetry.space_group_name_H-M   'P 1'
#
loop_
_entity.id
_entity.type
_entity.pdbx_description
1 polymer ?
#
loop_
_entity_poly.entity_id
_entity_poly.type
_entity_poly.pdbx_seq_one_letter_code
_entity_poly.pdbx_strand_id
1 'polypeptide(L)'
;MKYTLLVLVAAFIEVHSAPLVAKVTPEDTKGYLVFSDGTFWSVASLEKRWRTPLEWLAGNELFVPEDYACKVTEWSFGDEYEIYHKAGNLRVDETYASNGEQLKQHSFLMLNLRSGKTFFASRMQPMDLIQAIYDEGYHSGYHQGYPSGYEEGYSVGYSSGYHRAEADILKKSNKVEF
;
A
#
# COMPACT_ATOMS: atom_id res chain seq x y z
N MET A 1 5.30 -32.19 -1.10
CA MET A 1 5.58 -30.75 -0.94
C MET A 1 6.22 -30.55 0.41
N LYS A 2 7.48 -30.11 0.44
CA LYS A 2 8.29 -29.98 1.64
C LYS A 2 7.90 -28.69 2.37
N TYR A 3 7.03 -28.79 3.37
CA TYR A 3 6.85 -27.79 4.41
C TYR A 3 8.13 -27.77 5.26
N THR A 4 9.21 -27.19 4.76
CA THR A 4 10.49 -27.14 5.46
C THR A 4 10.73 -25.73 5.96
N LEU A 5 10.60 -25.59 7.28
CA LEU A 5 11.06 -24.49 8.12
C LEU A 5 10.34 -23.15 7.99
N LEU A 6 9.08 -23.13 8.44
CA LEU A 6 8.71 -22.15 9.46
C LEU A 6 8.24 -22.90 10.70
N VAL A 7 9.12 -23.76 11.26
CA VAL A 7 8.95 -24.25 12.62
C VAL A 7 9.33 -23.08 13.53
N LEU A 8 8.41 -22.12 13.61
CA LEU A 8 8.36 -21.16 14.70
C LEU A 8 8.25 -22.00 15.96
N VAL A 9 9.32 -22.08 16.74
CA VAL A 9 9.26 -22.54 18.13
C VAL A 9 8.47 -21.46 18.88
N ALA A 10 7.15 -21.47 18.72
CA ALA A 10 6.20 -20.66 19.46
C ALA A 10 6.03 -21.27 20.85
N ALA A 11 7.14 -21.33 21.61
CA ALA A 11 7.05 -21.55 23.04
C ALA A 11 6.61 -20.21 23.66
N PHE A 12 5.36 -20.15 24.13
CA PHE A 12 4.81 -19.08 24.97
C PHE A 12 4.76 -17.68 24.34
N ILE A 13 3.98 -17.50 23.27
CA ILE A 13 3.59 -16.17 22.80
C ILE A 13 2.07 -16.10 22.79
N GLU A 14 1.49 -14.99 23.24
CA GLU A 14 0.07 -14.67 23.02
C GLU A 14 -0.18 -14.62 21.52
N VAL A 15 -0.55 -15.76 20.94
CA VAL A 15 -0.97 -15.84 19.55
C VAL A 15 -2.34 -15.17 19.49
N HIS A 16 -2.36 -13.98 18.91
CA HIS A 16 -3.59 -13.30 18.60
C HIS A 16 -4.12 -13.86 17.27
N SER A 17 -5.31 -14.44 17.29
CA SER A 17 -6.03 -14.88 16.10
C SER A 17 -7.41 -14.26 16.08
N ALA A 18 -7.73 -13.59 14.97
CA ALA A 18 -9.05 -13.02 14.73
C ALA A 18 -9.34 -13.05 13.22
N PRO A 19 -10.62 -13.20 12.82
CA PRO A 19 -11.02 -13.09 11.42
C PRO A 19 -11.00 -11.63 10.94
N LEU A 20 -10.55 -11.43 9.70
CA LEU A 20 -10.56 -10.14 9.03
C LEU A 20 -11.99 -9.70 8.69
N VAL A 21 -12.41 -8.54 9.20
CA VAL A 21 -13.77 -7.99 8.98
C VAL A 21 -13.80 -6.80 8.02
N ALA A 22 -12.74 -5.99 8.00
CA ALA A 22 -12.63 -4.87 7.05
C ALA A 22 -11.17 -4.71 6.59
N LYS A 23 -11.00 -4.24 5.35
CA LYS A 23 -9.70 -3.85 4.80
C LYS A 23 -9.83 -2.61 3.93
N VAL A 24 -8.82 -1.77 3.95
CA VAL A 24 -8.66 -0.61 3.07
C VAL A 24 -7.28 -0.69 2.44
N THR A 25 -7.22 -0.67 1.12
CA THR A 25 -5.99 -0.86 0.35
C THR A 25 -5.78 0.35 -0.55
N PRO A 26 -5.22 1.45 -0.03
CA PRO A 26 -4.98 2.65 -0.84
C PRO A 26 -3.94 2.41 -1.94
N GLU A 27 -2.97 1.53 -1.67
CA GLU A 27 -1.88 1.18 -2.57
C GLU A 27 -1.69 -0.35 -2.61
N ASP A 28 -0.96 -0.86 -3.61
CA ASP A 28 -0.65 -2.29 -3.72
C ASP A 28 0.26 -2.78 -2.58
N THR A 29 1.04 -1.87 -1.98
CA THR A 29 2.07 -2.16 -1.00
C THR A 29 1.67 -1.91 0.43
N LYS A 30 0.61 -1.13 0.65
CA LYS A 30 0.18 -0.67 1.97
C LYS A 30 -1.31 -0.91 2.14
N GLY A 31 -1.68 -1.41 3.31
CA GLY A 31 -3.07 -1.66 3.66
C GLY A 31 -3.37 -1.30 5.10
N TYR A 32 -4.65 -1.21 5.38
CA TYR A 32 -5.17 -1.12 6.72
C TYR A 32 -6.25 -2.16 6.94
N LEU A 33 -6.30 -2.69 8.16
CA LEU A 33 -7.15 -3.82 8.51
C LEU A 33 -7.90 -3.56 9.79
N VAL A 34 -9.07 -4.19 9.85
CA VAL A 34 -9.88 -4.31 11.04
C VAL A 34 -10.24 -5.77 11.24
N PHE A 35 -9.99 -6.27 12.44
CA PHE A 35 -10.33 -7.63 12.85
C PHE A 35 -11.59 -7.63 13.73
N SER A 36 -12.24 -8.80 13.84
CA SER A 36 -13.50 -8.93 14.59
C SER A 36 -13.38 -8.66 16.08
N ASP A 37 -12.16 -8.70 16.62
CA ASP A 37 -11.84 -8.40 18.01
C ASP A 37 -11.77 -6.88 18.28
N GLY A 38 -11.92 -6.06 17.24
CA GLY A 38 -11.85 -4.59 17.32
C GLY A 38 -10.42 -4.04 17.24
N THR A 39 -9.43 -4.83 16.83
CA THR A 39 -8.08 -4.31 16.60
C THR A 39 -7.89 -3.76 15.19
N PHE A 40 -7.01 -2.76 15.13
CA PHE A 40 -6.70 -1.99 13.93
C PHE A 40 -5.22 -2.12 13.61
N TRP A 41 -4.91 -2.32 12.34
CA TRP A 41 -3.55 -2.60 11.91
C TRP A 41 -3.21 -1.92 10.60
N SER A 42 -2.03 -1.32 10.51
CA SER A 42 -1.38 -0.98 9.24
C SER A 42 -0.53 -2.16 8.82
N VAL A 43 -0.56 -2.48 7.53
CA VAL A 43 0.20 -3.59 6.98
C VAL A 43 0.94 -3.21 5.71
N ALA A 44 2.08 -3.84 5.51
CA ALA A 44 2.89 -3.70 4.32
C ALA A 44 3.12 -5.06 3.65
N SER A 45 3.04 -5.06 2.32
CA SER A 45 3.51 -6.18 1.50
C SER A 45 5.04 -6.27 1.53
N LEU A 46 5.56 -7.47 1.30
CA LEU A 46 6.98 -7.63 0.99
C LEU A 46 7.16 -7.57 -0.52
N GLU A 47 7.99 -6.65 -0.98
CA GLU A 47 8.43 -6.59 -2.37
C GLU A 47 9.89 -7.04 -2.50
N LYS A 48 10.09 -8.10 -3.30
CA LYS A 48 11.44 -8.60 -3.59
C LYS A 48 12.13 -7.61 -4.52
N ARG A 49 13.33 -7.12 -4.15
CA ARG A 49 14.17 -6.35 -5.08
C ARG A 49 14.98 -7.26 -5.99
N TRP A 50 15.32 -6.75 -7.17
CA TRP A 50 16.30 -7.41 -8.02
C TRP A 50 17.67 -7.41 -7.34
N ARG A 51 18.34 -8.58 -7.34
CA ARG A 51 19.70 -8.73 -6.81
C ARG A 51 20.71 -8.16 -7.79
N THR A 52 21.76 -7.53 -7.27
CA THR A 52 22.89 -7.12 -8.09
C THR A 52 23.77 -8.35 -8.43
N PRO A 53 24.51 -8.33 -9.54
CA PRO A 53 25.39 -9.45 -9.91
C PRO A 53 26.43 -9.84 -8.84
N LEU A 54 26.92 -8.87 -8.05
CA LEU A 54 27.83 -9.15 -6.93
C LEU A 54 27.18 -9.94 -5.79
N GLU A 55 25.90 -9.68 -5.50
CA GLU A 55 25.16 -10.41 -4.46
C GLU A 55 24.89 -11.86 -4.87
N TRP A 56 24.73 -12.11 -6.17
CA TRP A 56 24.66 -13.46 -6.72
C TRP A 56 25.96 -14.25 -6.53
N LEU A 57 27.10 -13.59 -6.73
CA LEU A 57 28.42 -14.22 -6.56
C LEU A 57 28.80 -14.45 -5.10
N ALA A 58 28.27 -13.66 -4.17
CA ALA A 58 28.55 -13.77 -2.74
C ALA A 58 27.90 -15.01 -2.08
N GLY A 59 26.99 -15.72 -2.76
CA GLY A 59 26.47 -17.02 -2.30
C GLY A 59 25.63 -16.98 -1.02
N ASN A 60 25.20 -15.79 -0.57
CA ASN A 60 24.32 -15.67 0.59
C ASN A 60 22.93 -16.24 0.24
N GLU A 61 22.66 -17.46 0.71
CA GLU A 61 21.32 -18.07 0.70
C GLU A 61 20.36 -17.20 1.51
N LEU A 62 19.25 -16.84 0.88
CA LEU A 62 18.22 -16.01 1.48
C LEU A 62 17.25 -16.88 2.28
N PHE A 63 17.08 -16.60 3.58
CA PHE A 63 16.03 -17.22 4.40
C PHE A 63 14.71 -16.44 4.31
N VAL A 64 14.22 -16.20 3.09
CA VAL A 64 12.85 -15.70 2.89
C VAL A 64 12.11 -16.71 2.02
N PRO A 65 11.08 -17.40 2.56
CA PRO A 65 10.29 -18.37 1.81
C PRO A 65 9.79 -17.80 0.48
N GLU A 66 9.68 -18.61 -0.57
CA GLU A 66 9.18 -18.13 -1.87
C GLU A 66 7.79 -17.49 -1.75
N ASP A 67 6.96 -18.05 -0.85
CA ASP A 67 5.58 -17.65 -0.53
C ASP A 67 5.44 -16.41 0.35
N TYR A 68 6.56 -15.73 0.67
CA TYR A 68 6.55 -14.52 1.51
C TYR A 68 6.22 -13.24 0.73
N ALA A 69 6.36 -13.25 -0.59
CA ALA A 69 5.95 -12.13 -1.43
C ALA A 69 4.43 -12.15 -1.58
N CYS A 70 3.76 -11.19 -0.97
CA CYS A 70 2.30 -11.14 -1.00
C CYS A 70 1.80 -9.71 -1.14
N LYS A 71 0.85 -9.50 -2.06
CA LYS A 71 0.20 -8.21 -2.26
C LYS A 71 -0.94 -8.00 -1.28
N VAL A 72 -1.20 -6.74 -0.93
CA VAL A 72 -2.31 -6.39 -0.03
C VAL A 72 -3.69 -6.74 -0.65
N THR A 73 -3.76 -6.82 -1.97
CA THR A 73 -4.97 -7.22 -2.70
C THR A 73 -5.36 -8.67 -2.49
N GLU A 74 -4.42 -9.54 -2.12
CA GLU A 74 -4.61 -11.00 -2.02
C GLU A 74 -5.29 -11.46 -0.71
N TRP A 75 -5.79 -10.50 0.08
CA TRP A 75 -6.38 -10.73 1.40
C TRP A 75 -7.85 -11.12 1.28
N SER A 76 -8.26 -12.19 1.95
CA SER A 76 -9.67 -12.64 1.94
C SER A 76 -10.37 -12.29 3.25
N PHE A 77 -11.60 -11.79 3.14
CA PHE A 77 -12.48 -11.60 4.30
C PHE A 77 -12.82 -12.94 4.93
N GLY A 78 -12.92 -12.96 6.26
CA GLY A 78 -13.21 -14.17 7.02
C GLY A 78 -12.06 -15.17 7.13
N ASP A 79 -10.90 -14.89 6.53
CA ASP A 79 -9.69 -15.65 6.84
C ASP A 79 -9.17 -15.28 8.23
N GLU A 80 -8.66 -16.28 8.95
CA GLU A 80 -7.95 -16.11 10.22
C GLU A 80 -6.47 -15.82 9.98
N TYR A 81 -5.96 -14.88 10.77
CA TYR A 81 -4.57 -14.47 10.72
C TYR A 81 -3.96 -14.63 12.12
N GLU A 82 -2.82 -15.30 12.19
CA GLU A 82 -2.01 -15.35 13.41
C GLU A 82 -1.00 -14.21 13.41
N ILE A 83 -0.88 -13.52 14.54
CA ILE A 83 -0.01 -12.36 14.70
C ILE A 83 1.15 -12.69 15.63
N TYR A 84 2.37 -12.39 15.18
CA TYR A 84 3.63 -12.66 15.85
C TYR A 84 4.47 -11.39 16.01
N HIS A 85 5.18 -11.22 17.12
CA HIS A 85 6.08 -10.08 17.31
C HIS A 85 7.44 -10.33 16.62
N LYS A 86 7.96 -9.36 15.86
CA LYS A 86 9.24 -9.47 15.14
C LYS A 86 10.46 -9.48 16.05
N ALA A 87 10.48 -8.66 17.11
CA ALA A 87 11.65 -8.53 17.99
C ALA A 87 11.90 -9.75 18.92
N GLY A 88 11.08 -10.81 18.82
CA GLY A 88 11.21 -12.03 19.61
C GLY A 88 11.95 -13.15 18.86
N ASN A 89 11.31 -14.32 18.76
CA ASN A 89 11.91 -15.55 18.23
C ASN A 89 12.03 -15.59 16.69
N LEU A 90 11.57 -14.57 15.97
CA LEU A 90 11.55 -14.53 14.51
C LEU A 90 12.61 -13.54 14.00
N ARG A 91 13.78 -14.04 13.60
CA ARG A 91 14.73 -13.25 12.82
C ARG A 91 14.24 -13.16 11.37
N VAL A 92 13.63 -12.03 11.05
CA VAL A 92 13.31 -11.68 9.65
C VAL A 92 14.53 -11.03 9.03
N ASP A 93 15.04 -11.59 7.93
CA ASP A 93 16.05 -10.93 7.12
C ASP A 93 15.39 -9.94 6.14
N GLU A 94 15.49 -8.65 6.46
CA GLU A 94 14.90 -7.54 5.68
C GLU A 94 15.89 -6.92 4.68
N THR A 95 17.14 -7.41 4.65
CA THR A 95 18.26 -6.81 3.90
C THR A 95 18.02 -6.78 2.37
N TYR A 96 17.03 -7.53 1.90
CA TYR A 96 16.76 -7.77 0.48
C TYR A 96 15.36 -7.33 0.04
N ALA A 97 14.62 -6.61 0.88
CA ALA A 97 13.35 -6.00 0.47
C ALA A 97 13.59 -4.64 -0.20
N SER A 98 12.91 -4.36 -1.33
CA SER A 98 12.94 -3.02 -1.95
C SER A 98 12.35 -1.97 -1.02
N ASN A 99 11.40 -2.37 -0.18
CA ASN A 99 10.75 -1.55 0.82
C ASN A 99 11.26 -1.82 2.25
N GLY A 100 12.49 -2.28 2.42
CA GLY A 100 13.06 -2.68 3.71
C GLY A 100 12.91 -1.64 4.83
N GLU A 101 13.04 -0.34 4.53
CA GLU A 101 12.81 0.72 5.54
C GLU A 101 11.36 0.78 6.03
N GLN A 102 10.37 0.54 5.16
CA GLN A 102 8.97 0.44 5.56
C GLN A 102 8.74 -0.82 6.41
N LEU A 103 9.38 -1.94 6.04
CA LEU A 103 9.28 -3.18 6.81
C LEU A 103 9.85 -3.03 8.24
N LYS A 104 10.91 -2.25 8.42
CA LYS A 104 11.49 -1.93 9.74
C LYS A 104 10.52 -1.18 10.66
N GLN A 105 9.61 -0.39 10.09
CA GLN A 105 8.58 0.34 10.85
C GLN A 105 7.50 -0.62 11.39
N HIS A 106 7.41 -1.83 10.83
CA HIS A 106 6.52 -2.86 11.30
C HIS A 106 7.14 -3.70 12.40
N SER A 107 6.38 -3.88 13.48
CA SER A 107 6.82 -4.63 14.67
C SER A 107 6.25 -6.05 14.72
N PHE A 108 5.27 -6.37 13.87
CA PHE A 108 4.56 -7.63 13.87
C PHE A 108 4.62 -8.31 12.50
N LEU A 109 4.40 -9.61 12.52
CA LEU A 109 4.23 -10.48 11.37
C LEU A 109 2.85 -11.11 11.44
N MET A 110 2.08 -11.05 10.36
CA MET A 110 0.77 -11.67 10.21
C MET A 110 0.85 -12.83 9.25
N LEU A 111 0.42 -14.02 9.68
CA LEU A 111 0.36 -15.22 8.86
C LEU A 111 -1.09 -15.58 8.57
N ASN A 112 -1.47 -15.62 7.30
CA ASN A 112 -2.75 -16.17 6.88
C ASN A 112 -2.68 -17.70 6.90
N LEU A 113 -3.47 -18.33 7.78
CA LEU A 113 -3.42 -19.79 7.99
C LEU A 113 -3.89 -20.61 6.79
N ARG A 114 -4.77 -20.05 5.95
CA ARG A 114 -5.31 -20.73 4.77
C ARG A 114 -4.30 -20.74 3.61
N SER A 115 -3.67 -19.61 3.36
CA SER A 115 -2.84 -19.38 2.17
C SER A 115 -1.34 -19.49 2.44
N GLY A 116 -0.92 -19.48 3.71
CA GLY A 116 0.49 -19.44 4.10
C GLY A 116 1.17 -18.09 3.83
N LYS A 117 0.41 -17.09 3.36
CA LYS A 117 0.92 -15.75 3.03
C LYS A 117 1.21 -14.97 4.29
N THR A 118 2.26 -14.16 4.22
CA THR A 118 2.79 -13.44 5.36
C THR A 118 2.85 -11.94 5.09
N PHE A 119 2.52 -11.13 6.09
CA PHE A 119 2.52 -9.68 6.02
C PHE A 119 3.25 -9.06 7.20
N PHE A 120 3.78 -7.87 6.98
CA PHE A 120 4.33 -7.04 8.05
C PHE A 120 3.23 -6.13 8.58
N ALA A 121 3.14 -5.99 9.90
CA ALA A 121 2.06 -5.25 10.52
C ALA A 121 2.53 -4.38 11.68
N SER A 122 1.81 -3.28 11.91
CA SER A 122 1.88 -2.46 13.11
C SER A 122 0.48 -2.22 13.64
N ARG A 123 0.33 -2.36 14.96
CA ARG A 123 -0.93 -2.04 15.62
C ARG A 123 -1.16 -0.54 15.59
N MET A 124 -2.40 -0.14 15.35
CA MET A 124 -2.81 1.26 15.29
C MET A 124 -3.90 1.54 16.31
N GLN A 125 -4.01 2.80 16.74
CA GLN A 125 -5.21 3.27 17.41
C GLN A 125 -6.29 3.58 16.37
N PRO A 126 -7.59 3.49 16.72
CA PRO A 126 -8.68 3.80 15.81
C PRO A 126 -8.57 5.21 15.19
N MET A 127 -8.12 6.19 15.97
CA MET A 127 -7.94 7.56 15.50
C MET A 127 -6.81 7.68 14.46
N ASP A 128 -5.69 6.99 14.69
CA ASP A 128 -4.56 6.99 13.75
C ASP A 128 -4.96 6.34 12.42
N LEU A 129 -5.77 5.27 12.48
CA LEU A 129 -6.30 4.60 11.31
C LEU A 129 -7.16 5.56 10.47
N ILE A 130 -8.12 6.23 11.10
CA ILE A 130 -9.04 7.14 10.42
C ILE A 130 -8.25 8.30 9.78
N GLN A 131 -7.30 8.87 10.53
CA GLN A 131 -6.45 9.94 10.03
C GLN A 131 -5.63 9.48 8.81
N ALA A 132 -5.01 8.30 8.91
CA ALA A 132 -4.20 7.76 7.82
C ALA A 132 -5.02 7.47 6.57
N ILE A 133 -6.24 6.93 6.71
CA ILE A 133 -7.15 6.72 5.57
C ILE A 133 -7.59 8.06 4.97
N TYR A 134 -7.91 9.05 5.80
CA TYR A 134 -8.32 10.37 5.35
C TYR A 134 -7.22 11.08 4.56
N ASP A 135 -6.00 11.11 5.11
CA ASP A 135 -4.85 11.79 4.49
C ASP A 135 -4.50 11.15 3.14
N GLU A 136 -4.52 9.83 3.08
CA GLU A 136 -4.27 9.06 1.86
C GLU A 136 -5.33 9.34 0.79
N GLY A 137 -6.61 9.33 1.19
CA GLY A 137 -7.73 9.64 0.29
C GLY A 137 -7.70 11.10 -0.19
N TYR A 138 -7.39 12.04 0.69
CA TYR A 138 -7.24 13.45 0.35
C TYR A 138 -6.07 13.67 -0.61
N HIS A 139 -4.90 13.11 -0.30
CA HIS A 139 -3.71 13.24 -1.13
C HIS A 139 -3.93 12.66 -2.52
N SER A 140 -4.45 11.44 -2.60
CA SER A 140 -4.78 10.77 -3.86
C SER A 140 -5.79 11.58 -4.68
N GLY A 141 -6.89 12.02 -4.05
CA GLY A 141 -7.92 12.82 -4.71
C GLY A 141 -7.41 14.17 -5.19
N TYR A 142 -6.61 14.87 -4.37
CA TYR A 142 -6.03 16.16 -4.73
C TYR A 142 -5.03 16.04 -5.87
N HIS A 143 -4.06 15.11 -5.76
CA HIS A 143 -3.01 14.95 -6.76
C HIS A 143 -3.54 14.47 -8.11
N GLN A 144 -4.58 13.64 -8.13
CA GLN A 144 -5.19 13.17 -9.38
C GLN A 144 -6.17 14.19 -9.96
N GLY A 145 -7.00 14.81 -9.11
CA GLY A 145 -8.09 15.67 -9.55
C GLY A 145 -7.65 17.10 -9.90
N TYR A 146 -6.71 17.67 -9.14
CA TYR A 146 -6.34 19.08 -9.29
C TYR A 146 -5.67 19.38 -10.65
N PRO A 147 -4.66 18.63 -11.12
CA PRO A 147 -4.01 18.92 -12.40
C PRO A 147 -4.98 18.81 -13.57
N SER A 148 -5.79 17.75 -13.58
CA SER A 148 -6.80 17.51 -14.63
C SER A 148 -7.83 18.63 -14.69
N GLY A 149 -8.41 18.99 -13.53
CA GLY A 149 -9.40 20.07 -13.46
C GLY A 149 -8.83 21.45 -13.81
N TYR A 150 -7.58 21.71 -13.45
CA TYR A 150 -6.89 22.95 -13.82
C TYR A 150 -6.64 23.02 -15.33
N GLU A 151 -6.12 21.96 -15.93
CA GLU A 151 -5.81 21.91 -17.36
C GLU A 151 -7.07 22.03 -18.22
N GLU A 152 -8.12 21.28 -17.89
CA GLU A 152 -9.40 21.34 -18.59
C GLU A 152 -10.03 22.74 -18.44
N GLY A 153 -10.11 23.26 -17.22
CA GLY A 153 -10.69 24.57 -16.95
C GLY A 153 -9.94 25.70 -17.66
N TYR A 154 -8.60 25.66 -17.65
CA TYR A 154 -7.77 26.63 -18.35
C TYR A 154 -7.97 26.55 -19.87
N SER A 155 -7.94 25.34 -20.44
CA SER A 155 -8.09 25.13 -21.88
C SER A 155 -9.46 25.61 -22.40
N VAL A 156 -10.54 25.22 -21.71
CA VAL A 156 -11.91 25.64 -22.04
C VAL A 156 -12.07 27.15 -21.88
N GLY A 157 -11.58 27.72 -20.78
CA GLY A 157 -11.67 29.15 -20.51
C GLY A 157 -10.92 29.99 -21.54
N TYR A 158 -9.68 29.61 -21.86
CA TYR A 158 -8.85 30.29 -22.83
C TYR A 158 -9.45 30.22 -24.24
N SER A 159 -9.85 29.03 -24.69
CA SER A 159 -10.46 28.83 -26.01
C SER A 159 -11.76 29.62 -26.16
N SER A 160 -12.64 29.56 -25.15
CA SER A 160 -13.90 30.32 -25.15
C SER A 160 -13.67 31.83 -25.19
N GLY A 161 -12.69 32.33 -24.43
CA GLY A 161 -12.32 33.74 -24.42
C GLY A 161 -11.75 34.20 -25.75
N TYR A 162 -10.85 33.41 -26.33
CA TYR A 162 -10.23 33.67 -27.63
C TYR A 162 -11.28 33.76 -28.74
N HIS A 163 -12.15 32.77 -28.87
CA HIS A 163 -13.21 32.75 -29.90
C HIS A 163 -14.20 33.90 -29.73
N ARG A 164 -14.51 34.30 -28.50
CA ARG A 164 -15.40 35.44 -28.25
C ARG A 164 -14.74 36.75 -28.68
N ALA A 165 -13.46 36.93 -28.38
CA ALA A 165 -12.70 38.11 -28.80
C ALA A 165 -12.58 38.19 -30.33
N GLU A 166 -12.29 37.06 -30.99
CA GLU A 166 -12.23 36.95 -32.45
C GLU A 166 -13.56 37.33 -33.11
N ALA A 167 -14.67 36.81 -32.60
CA ALA A 167 -16.01 37.15 -33.09
C ALA A 167 -16.34 38.65 -32.93
N ASP A 168 -15.95 39.25 -31.80
CA ASP A 168 -16.17 40.69 -31.57
C ASP A 168 -15.33 41.56 -32.50
N ILE A 169 -14.10 41.14 -32.83
CA ILE A 169 -13.24 41.84 -33.80
C ILE A 169 -13.85 41.78 -35.20
N LEU A 170 -14.26 40.59 -35.66
CA LEU A 170 -14.90 40.39 -36.96
C LEU A 170 -16.20 41.18 -37.10
N LYS A 171 -16.99 41.25 -36.04
CA LYS A 171 -18.23 42.04 -36.02
C LYS A 171 -17.97 43.54 -36.11
N LYS A 172 -16.87 44.02 -35.53
CA LYS A 172 -16.43 45.42 -35.65
C LYS A 172 -15.90 45.72 -37.05
N SER A 173 -15.09 44.84 -37.64
CA SER A 173 -14.54 45.07 -38.99
C SER A 173 -15.64 45.11 -40.06
N ASN A 174 -16.63 44.21 -40.00
CA ASN A 174 -17.72 44.16 -40.98
C ASN A 174 -18.71 45.33 -40.89
N LYS A 175 -18.63 46.14 -39.82
CA LYS A 175 -19.44 47.37 -39.66
C LYS A 175 -18.77 48.61 -40.27
N VAL A 176 -17.52 48.51 -40.72
CA VAL A 176 -16.70 49.66 -41.15
C VAL A 176 -16.58 49.76 -42.67
N GLU A 177 -17.08 48.78 -43.44
CA GLU A 177 -17.16 48.88 -44.90
C GLU A 177 -18.34 49.76 -45.32
N PHE A 178 -18.03 50.98 -45.77
CA PHE A 178 -18.89 51.93 -46.47
C PHE A 178 -18.39 52.13 -47.90
#